data_AF-A0A1R3X7H7-F1
#
_entry.id   AF-A0A1R3X7H7-F1
#
_cell.length_a   1.000
_cell.length_b   1.000
_cell.length_c   1.000
_cell.angle_alpha   90.00
_cell.angle_beta   90.00
_cell.angle_gamma   90.00
#
_symmetry.space_group_name_H-M   'P 1'
#
loop_
_entity.id
_entity.type
_entity.pdbx_description
1 polymer ?
#
loop_
_entity_poly.entity_id
_entity_poly.type
_entity_poly.pdbx_seq_one_letter_code
_entity_poly.pdbx_strand_id
1 'polypeptide(L)' 'MASRLPLLITLAGVAVLFLAILFVFALVIGAMFFGGIEFTGGHTDAIAVSAGLSLAA' A
#
# COMPACT_ATOMS: atom_id res chain seq x y z
N MET A 1 37.11 -25.56 -6.24
CA MET A 1 35.70 -25.45 -5.79
C MET A 1 35.38 -23.97 -5.63
N ALA A 2 34.63 -23.39 -6.56
CA ALA A 2 34.28 -21.96 -6.50
C ALA A 2 33.26 -21.72 -5.38
N SER A 3 33.50 -20.70 -4.55
CA SER A 3 32.55 -20.33 -3.50
C SER A 3 31.26 -19.82 -4.16
N ARG A 4 30.13 -20.45 -3.82
CA ARG A 4 28.79 -20.08 -4.31
C ARG A 4 28.21 -18.88 -3.56
N LEU A 5 28.89 -18.47 -2.48
CA LEU A 5 28.45 -17.42 -1.57
C LEU A 5 28.24 -16.07 -2.27
N PRO A 6 29.15 -15.58 -3.15
CA PRO A 6 28.93 -14.33 -3.87
C PRO A 6 27.69 -14.41 -4.79
N LEU A 7 27.46 -15.57 -5.41
CA LEU A 7 26.31 -15.80 -6.28
C LEU A 7 24.99 -15.75 -5.49
N LEU A 8 24.95 -16.39 -4.32
CA LEU A 8 23.79 -16.35 -3.43
C LEU A 8 23.48 -14.93 -2.94
N ILE A 9 24.50 -14.13 -2.63
CA ILE A 9 24.32 -12.72 -2.23
C ILE A 9 23.73 -11.90 -3.38
N THR A 10 24.26 -12.05 -4.60
CA THR A 10 23.70 -11.34 -5.77
C THR A 10 22.26 -11.75 -6.05
N LEU A 11 21.94 -13.04 -5.91
CA LEU A 11 20.59 -13.56 -6.11
C LEU A 11 19.61 -12.99 -5.07
N ALA A 12 20.03 -12.91 -3.81
CA ALA A 12 19.24 -12.29 -2.74
C ALA A 12 18.98 -10.80 -3.04
N GLY A 13 19.99 -10.05 -3.48
CA GLY A 13 19.84 -8.65 -3.86
C GLY A 13 18.86 -8.45 -5.03
N VAL A 14 18.97 -9.27 -6.08
CA VAL A 14 18.05 -9.24 -7.22
C VAL A 14 16.63 -9.61 -6.81
N ALA A 15 16.46 -10.60 -5.93
CA ALA A 15 15.14 -10.98 -5.43
C ALA A 15 14.46 -9.84 -4.65
N VAL A 16 15.21 -9.14 -3.80
CA VAL A 16 14.70 -7.96 -3.06
C VAL A 16 14.33 -6.84 -4.02
N LEU A 17 15.18 -6.55 -5.01
CA LEU A 17 14.89 -5.55 -6.03
C LEU A 17 13.60 -5.87 -6.80
N PHE A 18 13.45 -7.13 -7.21
CA PHE A 18 12.27 -7.59 -7.92
C PHE A 18 11.01 -7.47 -7.06
N LEU A 19 11.09 -7.86 -5.78
CA LEU A 19 9.99 -7.74 -4.84
C LEU A 19 9.58 -6.28 -4.60
N ALA A 20 10.55 -5.37 -4.51
CA ALA A 20 10.29 -3.94 -4.37
C ALA A 20 9.57 -3.37 -5.61
N ILE A 21 9.96 -3.78 -6.81
CA ILE A 21 9.29 -3.38 -8.06
C ILE A 21 7.84 -3.90 -8.07
N LEU A 22 7.63 -5.17 -7.74
CA LEU A 22 6.27 -5.75 -7.65
C LEU A 22 5.41 -5.01 -6.63
N PHE A 23 5.99 -4.64 -5.49
CA PHE A 23 5.29 -3.86 -4.47
C PHE A 23 4.83 -2.49 -5.00
N VAL A 24 5.71 -1.76 -5.70
CA VAL A 24 5.33 -0.49 -6.33
C VAL A 24 4.23 -0.69 -7.37
N PHE A 25 4.32 -1.72 -8.20
CA PHE A 25 3.27 -2.04 -9.16
C PHE A 25 1.94 -2.34 -8.48
N ALA A 26 1.94 -3.12 -7.39
CA ALA A 26 0.74 -3.40 -6.61
C ALA A 26 0.12 -2.13 -6.03
N LEU A 27 0.94 -1.18 -5.55
CA LEU A 27 0.47 0.13 -5.09
C LEU A 27 -0.15 0.96 -6.22
N VAL A 28 0.48 1.01 -7.39
CA VAL A 28 -0.04 1.74 -8.55
C VAL A 28 -1.37 1.13 -9.00
N ILE A 29 -1.43 -0.19 -9.13
CA ILE A 29 -2.65 -0.92 -9.48
C ILE A 29 -3.74 -0.64 -8.43
N GLY A 30 -3.41 -0.76 -7.14
CA GLY A 30 -4.32 -0.43 -6.05
C GLY A 30 -4.85 1.00 -6.15
N ALA A 31 -3.99 1.98 -6.40
CA ALA A 31 -4.40 3.37 -6.57
C ALA A 31 -5.32 3.58 -7.79
N MET A 32 -5.06 2.89 -8.91
CA MET A 32 -5.89 3.00 -10.13
C MET A 32 -7.32 2.45 -9.94
N PHE A 33 -7.49 1.39 -9.16
CA PHE A 33 -8.80 0.76 -8.95
C PHE A 33 -9.56 1.32 -7.74
N PHE A 34 -8.87 1.78 -6.70
CA PHE A 34 -9.48 2.26 -5.46
C PHE A 34 -9.56 3.79 -5.37
N GLY A 35 -9.10 4.54 -6.39
CA GLY A 35 -9.09 6.01 -6.37
C GLY A 35 -8.03 6.63 -5.44
N GLY A 36 -7.09 5.82 -4.96
CA GLY A 36 -6.25 6.11 -3.80
C GLY A 36 -6.84 5.52 -2.53
N ILE A 37 -6.01 4.95 -1.65
CA ILE A 37 -6.46 4.54 -0.31
C ILE A 37 -6.95 5.78 0.44
N GLU A 38 -8.27 5.99 0.48
CA GLU A 38 -8.85 6.88 1.49
C GLU A 38 -8.42 6.33 2.85
N PHE A 39 -7.69 7.11 3.64
CA PHE A 39 -7.42 6.82 5.05
C PHE A 39 -8.76 6.89 5.79
N THR A 40 -9.58 5.85 5.62
CA THR A 40 -10.93 5.69 6.16
C THR A 40 -10.88 5.43 7.65
N GLY A 41 -10.58 6.46 8.43
CA GLY A 41 -10.50 6.31 9.89
C GLY A 41 -10.72 7.58 10.71
N GLY A 42 -11.24 8.68 10.16
CA GLY A 42 -11.43 9.87 11.00
C GLY A 42 -12.35 10.99 10.54
N HIS A 43 -12.92 10.98 9.32
CA HIS A 43 -13.76 12.09 8.84
C HIS A 43 -15.19 11.69 8.46
N THR A 44 -15.47 10.41 8.22
CA THR A 44 -16.82 9.94 7.87
C THR A 44 -17.78 10.03 9.06
N ASP A 45 -17.31 9.82 10.29
CA ASP A 45 -18.16 9.90 11.50
C ASP A 45 -18.54 11.34 11.87
N ALA A 46 -17.70 12.33 11.56
CA ALA A 46 -18.00 13.74 11.85
C ALA A 46 -19.14 14.28 10.96
N ILE A 47 -19.25 13.78 9.72
CA ILE A 47 -20.32 14.15 8.79
C ILE A 47 -21.63 13.44 9.17
N ALA A 48 -21.56 12.19 9.64
CA ALA A 48 -22.74 11.46 10.11
C ALA A 48 -23.35 12.10 11.38
N VAL A 49 -22.51 12.56 12.32
CA VAL A 49 -22.97 13.28 13.53
C VAL A 49 -23.57 14.65 13.19
N SER A 50 -22.99 15.41 12.26
CA SER A 50 -23.54 16.71 11.85
C SER A 50 -24.86 16.57 11.08
N ALA A 51 -24.98 15.55 10.23
CA ALA A 51 -26.22 15.24 9.52
C ALA A 51 -27.34 14.80 10.48
N GLY A 52 -27.01 14.00 11.50
CA GLY A 52 -27.96 13.60 12.55
C GLY A 52 -28.43 14.76 13.42
N LEU A 53 -27.53 15.67 13.79
CA LEU A 53 -27.87 16.86 14.59
C LEU A 53 -28.70 17.88 13.80
N SER A 54 -28.45 18.03 12.50
CA SER A 54 -29.24 18.90 11.61
C SER A 54 -30.66 18.40 11.37
N LEU A 55 -30.92 17.11 11.54
CA LEU A 55 -32.25 16.52 11.38
C LEU A 55 -33.09 16.59 12.68
N ALA A 56 -32.44 16.82 13.83
CA ALA A 56 -33.06 16.89 15.14
C ALA A 56 -33.34 18.34 15.63
N ALA A 57 -32.83 19.35 14.92
CA ALA A 57 -33.06 20.78 15.17
C ALA A 57 -34.13 21.33 14.21
#